data_AF-A0A933F6G0-F1
#
_entry.id   AF-A0A933F6G0-F1
#
_cell.length_a   1.000
_cell.length_b   1.000
_cell.length_c   1.000
_cell.angle_alpha   90.00
_cell.angle_beta   90.00
_cell.angle_gamma   90.00
#
_symmetry.space_group_name_H-M   'P 1'
#
loop_
_entity.id
_entity.type
_entity.pdbx_description
1 polymer ?
#
loop_
_entity_poly.entity_id
_entity_poly.type
_entity_poly.pdbx_seq_one_letter_code
_entity_poly.pdbx_strand_id
1 'polypeptide(L)'
;MYENFYRFKEKPFSLTPDPKFFFLSKQHQGALDHMLYGIKQREGFMAIVGDVGTGKTTLCRCLLDRLEKNIQVALVLNPLLSDMDLLRACVHDLRV
;
A
#
# COMPACT_ATOMS: atom_id res chain seq x y z
N MET A 1 1.85 29.76 -8.77
CA MET A 1 2.48 29.98 -10.10
C MET A 1 2.03 28.91 -11.09
N TYR A 2 2.28 27.62 -10.81
CA TYR A 2 1.78 26.52 -11.64
C TYR A 2 0.25 26.32 -11.59
N GLU A 3 -0.37 26.45 -10.42
CA GLU A 3 -1.83 26.27 -10.28
C GLU A 3 -2.61 27.28 -11.13
N ASN A 4 -2.23 28.56 -11.10
CA ASN A 4 -2.90 29.60 -11.87
C ASN A 4 -2.66 29.45 -13.38
N PHE A 5 -1.44 29.06 -13.79
CA PHE A 5 -1.09 28.92 -15.21
C PHE A 5 -1.71 27.68 -15.86
N TYR A 6 -1.64 26.52 -15.19
CA TYR A 6 -2.14 25.23 -15.70
C TYR A 6 -3.55 24.87 -15.19
N ARG A 7 -4.16 25.71 -14.36
CA ARG A 7 -5.46 25.50 -13.70
C ARG A 7 -5.52 24.24 -12.85
N PHE A 8 -4.41 23.89 -12.19
CA PHE A 8 -4.43 22.81 -11.20
C PHE A 8 -5.20 23.21 -9.95
N LYS A 9 -5.90 22.24 -9.35
CA LYS A 9 -6.69 22.45 -8.14
C LYS A 9 -5.83 22.59 -6.88
N GLU A 10 -4.61 22.05 -6.94
CA GLU A 10 -3.65 22.06 -5.84
C GLU A 10 -2.23 21.98 -6.39
N LYS A 11 -1.26 22.22 -5.50
CA LYS A 11 0.16 22.30 -5.84
C LYS A 11 0.63 21.00 -6.48
N PRO A 12 1.04 21.00 -7.77
CA PRO A 12 1.52 19.80 -8.42
C PRO A 12 2.92 19.41 -7.92
N PHE A 13 3.31 18.14 -8.13
CA PHE A 13 4.66 17.62 -7.89
C PHE A 13 5.13 17.72 -6.43
N SER A 14 4.27 17.34 -5.48
CA SER A 14 4.71 17.13 -4.10
C SER A 14 5.78 16.03 -4.02
N LEU A 15 6.75 16.20 -3.12
CA LEU A 15 7.77 15.19 -2.84
C LEU A 15 7.19 13.92 -2.20
N THR A 16 6.07 14.07 -1.49
CA THR A 16 5.34 12.96 -0.90
C THR A 16 4.24 12.49 -1.86
N PRO A 17 4.18 11.19 -2.20
CA PRO A 17 3.08 10.63 -2.97
C PRO A 17 1.76 10.82 -2.21
N ASP A 18 0.79 11.46 -2.84
CA ASP A 18 -0.57 11.57 -2.31
C ASP A 18 -1.45 10.45 -2.93
N PRO A 19 -2.02 9.55 -2.11
CA PRO A 19 -2.90 8.47 -2.57
C PRO A 19 -4.06 8.93 -3.45
N LYS A 20 -4.54 10.18 -3.32
CA LYS A 20 -5.62 10.74 -4.14
C LYS A 20 -5.30 10.75 -5.63
N PHE A 21 -4.02 10.79 -5.97
CA PHE A 21 -3.53 10.81 -7.35
C PHE A 21 -3.10 9.43 -7.84
N PHE A 22 -3.40 8.36 -7.10
CA PHE A 22 -3.03 7.02 -7.53
C PHE A 22 -3.79 6.63 -8.81
N PHE A 23 -3.05 6.55 -9.92
CA PHE A 23 -3.59 6.02 -11.16
C PHE A 23 -3.58 4.49 -11.10
N LEU A 24 -4.74 3.93 -10.80
CA LEU A 24 -4.93 2.48 -10.73
C LEU A 24 -5.03 1.89 -12.16
N SER A 25 -3.87 1.65 -12.77
CA SER A 25 -3.80 1.03 -14.10
C SER A 25 -4.43 -0.36 -14.09
N LYS A 26 -4.72 -0.93 -15.27
CA LYS A 26 -5.26 -2.30 -15.38
C LYS A 26 -4.37 -3.34 -14.68
N GLN A 27 -3.06 -3.19 -14.76
CA GLN A 27 -2.11 -4.10 -14.10
C GLN A 27 -2.16 -3.96 -12.58
N HIS A 28 -2.21 -2.72 -12.07
CA HIS A 28 -2.35 -2.46 -10.63
C HIS A 28 -3.69 -2.97 -10.10
N GLN A 29 -4.79 -2.76 -10.82
CA GLN A 29 -6.10 -3.28 -10.47
C GLN A 29 -6.09 -4.81 -10.39
N GLY A 30 -5.54 -5.51 -11.40
CA GLY A 30 -5.46 -6.97 -11.39
C GLY A 30 -4.63 -7.53 -10.23
N ALA A 31 -3.49 -6.89 -9.92
CA ALA A 31 -2.66 -7.28 -8.77
C ALA A 31 -3.40 -7.04 -7.43
N LEU A 32 -4.14 -5.95 -7.31
CA LEU A 32 -4.94 -5.64 -6.13
C LEU A 32 -6.09 -6.63 -5.93
N ASP A 33 -6.79 -6.99 -7.01
CA ASP A 33 -7.88 -7.95 -6.99
C ASP A 33 -7.39 -9.35 -6.59
N HIS A 34 -6.23 -9.77 -7.10
CA HIS A 34 -5.59 -11.03 -6.67
C HIS A 34 -5.22 -11.02 -5.17
N MET A 35 -4.66 -9.92 -4.65
CA MET A 35 -4.35 -9.84 -3.22
C MET A 35 -5.61 -9.89 -2.35
N LEU A 36 -6.66 -9.16 -2.72
CA LEU A 36 -7.94 -9.19 -2.00
C LEU A 36 -8.57 -10.58 -2.03
N TYR A 37 -8.51 -11.26 -3.17
CA TYR A 37 -9.00 -12.62 -3.31
C TYR A 37 -8.20 -13.59 -2.44
N GLY A 38 -6.87 -13.56 -2.48
CA GLY A 38 -6.02 -14.46 -1.69
C GLY A 38 -6.18 -14.26 -0.18
N ILE A 39 -6.40 -13.01 0.28
CA ILE A 39 -6.77 -12.73 1.69
C ILE A 39 -8.11 -13.38 2.03
N LYS A 40 -9.12 -13.22 1.17
CA LYS A 40 -10.47 -13.79 1.38
C LYS A 40 -10.45 -15.32 1.41
N GLN A 41 -9.61 -15.95 0.58
CA GLN A 41 -9.46 -17.42 0.53
C GLN A 41 -8.48 -17.97 1.57
N ARG A 42 -7.78 -17.11 2.32
CA ARG A 42 -6.74 -17.51 3.28
C ARG A 42 -5.64 -18.37 2.65
N GLU A 43 -5.18 -18.00 1.45
CA GLU A 43 -4.11 -18.69 0.72
C GLU A 43 -2.73 -18.63 1.42
N GLY A 44 -2.61 -17.83 2.49
CA GLY A 44 -1.41 -17.71 3.30
C GLY A 44 -0.50 -16.61 2.76
N PHE A 45 0.57 -16.99 2.07
CA PHE A 45 1.61 -16.06 1.63
C PHE A 45 1.38 -15.58 0.19
N MET A 46 1.48 -14.27 -0.01
CA MET A 46 1.45 -13.64 -1.33
C MET A 46 2.63 -12.68 -1.46
N ALA A 47 3.20 -12.59 -2.66
CA ALA A 47 4.29 -11.68 -2.97
C ALA A 47 3.96 -10.84 -4.21
N ILE A 48 4.19 -9.53 -4.11
CA ILE A 48 4.09 -8.60 -5.26
C ILE A 48 5.50 -8.24 -5.71
N VAL A 49 5.80 -8.57 -6.96
CA VAL A 49 7.11 -8.36 -7.58
C VAL A 49 6.98 -7.39 -8.75
N GLY A 50 8.01 -6.58 -8.96
CA GLY A 50 8.08 -5.61 -10.05
C GLY A 50 9.27 -4.67 -9.87
N ASP A 51 9.61 -3.92 -10.91
CA ASP A 51 10.80 -3.06 -10.91
C ASP A 51 10.70 -1.88 -9.94
N VAL A 52 11.83 -1.19 -9.72
CA VAL A 52 11.87 0.03 -8.91
C VAL A 52 10.93 1.08 -9.51
N GLY A 53 10.13 1.76 -8.67
CA GLY A 53 9.21 2.79 -9.12
C GLY A 53 7.88 2.30 -9.71
N THR A 54 7.63 0.99 -9.80
CA THR A 54 6.38 0.43 -10.35
C THR A 54 5.15 0.55 -9.44
N GLY A 55 5.30 1.18 -8.26
CA GLY A 55 4.19 1.44 -7.35
C GLY A 55 3.83 0.32 -6.38
N LYS A 56 4.71 -0.67 -6.16
CA LYS A 56 4.49 -1.78 -5.20
C LYS A 56 4.05 -1.29 -3.82
N THR A 57 4.82 -0.38 -3.21
CA THR A 57 4.50 0.19 -1.88
C THR A 57 3.19 0.97 -1.89
N THR A 58 2.90 1.69 -2.97
CA THR A 58 1.63 2.40 -3.14
C THR A 58 0.46 1.42 -3.24
N LEU A 59 0.63 0.32 -3.97
CA LEU A 59 -0.36 -0.73 -4.09
C LEU A 59 -0.67 -1.39 -2.74
N CYS A 60 0.35 -1.64 -1.91
CA CYS A 60 0.15 -2.11 -0.54
C CYS A 60 -0.71 -1.13 0.28
N ARG A 61 -0.50 0.19 0.16
CA ARG A 61 -1.35 1.18 0.83
C ARG A 61 -2.78 1.14 0.31
N CYS A 62 -2.98 1.04 -1.00
CA CYS A 62 -4.32 0.93 -1.60
C CYS A 62 -5.06 -0.36 -1.18
N LEU A 63 -4.32 -1.45 -0.92
CA LEU A 63 -4.88 -2.66 -0.35
C LEU A 63 -5.47 -2.38 1.04
N LEU A 64 -4.71 -1.71 1.92
CA LEU A 64 -5.18 -1.38 3.27
C LEU A 64 -6.47 -0.57 3.29
N ASP A 65 -6.61 0.38 2.36
CA ASP A 65 -7.82 1.20 2.22
C ASP A 65 -9.06 0.40 1.78
N ARG A 66 -8.87 -0.80 1.21
CA ARG A 66 -9.95 -1.68 0.70
C ARG A 66 -10.24 -2.88 1.59
N LEU A 67 -9.46 -3.11 2.64
CA LEU A 67 -9.71 -4.22 3.55
C LEU A 67 -10.99 -4.00 4.36
N GLU A 68 -11.70 -5.10 4.63
CA GLU A 68 -12.88 -5.07 5.47
C GLU A 68 -12.50 -4.71 6.93
N LYS A 69 -13.38 -4.01 7.64
CA LYS A 69 -13.11 -3.50 9.00
C LYS A 69 -12.89 -4.58 10.07
N ASN A 70 -13.28 -5.81 9.77
CA ASN A 70 -13.09 -7.00 10.62
C ASN A 70 -11.68 -7.62 10.47
N ILE A 71 -10.86 -7.14 9.53
CA ILE A 71 -9.50 -7.62 9.32
C ILE A 71 -8.55 -6.74 10.14
N GLN A 72 -7.83 -7.37 11.07
CA GLN A 72 -6.71 -6.72 11.75
C GLN A 72 -5.47 -6.79 10.87
N VAL A 73 -4.71 -5.71 10.81
CA VAL A 73 -3.54 -5.57 9.96
C VAL A 73 -2.36 -5.09 10.80
N ALA A 74 -1.21 -5.73 10.63
CA ALA A 74 0.08 -5.18 11.00
C ALA A 74 0.85 -4.75 9.74
N LEU A 75 1.27 -3.49 9.63
CA LEU A 75 2.09 -2.99 8.52
C LEU A 75 3.55 -2.85 8.94
N VAL A 76 4.41 -3.72 8.41
CA VAL A 76 5.86 -3.68 8.63
C VAL A 76 6.56 -3.10 7.41
N LEU A 77 7.16 -1.92 7.55
CA LEU A 77 7.87 -1.23 6.45
C LEU A 77 9.39 -1.40 6.49
N ASN A 78 9.96 -1.77 7.64
CA ASN A 78 11.40 -1.97 7.77
C ASN A 78 11.76 -3.43 7.46
N PRO A 79 12.49 -3.72 6.37
CA PRO A 79 12.89 -5.09 6.04
C PRO A 79 14.07 -5.61 6.88
N LEU A 80 14.77 -4.75 7.63
CA LEU A 80 16.00 -5.08 8.37
C LEU A 80 15.73 -5.42 9.85
N LEU A 81 14.52 -5.88 10.19
CA LEU A 81 14.19 -6.26 11.56
C LEU A 81 14.74 -7.65 11.88
N SER A 82 15.23 -7.81 13.12
CA SER A 82 15.47 -9.15 13.67
C SER A 82 14.14 -9.87 13.90
N ASP A 83 14.18 -11.19 14.08
CA ASP A 83 12.99 -12.01 14.32
C ASP A 83 12.15 -11.46 15.50
N MET A 84 12.82 -11.07 16.58
CA MET A 84 12.15 -10.50 17.76
C MET A 84 11.60 -9.10 17.50
N ASP A 85 12.29 -8.28 16.71
CA ASP A 85 11.81 -6.93 16.39
C ASP A 85 10.65 -6.95 15.40
N LEU A 86 10.59 -7.94 14.50
CA LEU A 86 9.44 -8.18 13.64
C LEU A 86 8.19 -8.50 14.49
N LEU A 87 8.32 -9.44 15.44
CA LEU A 87 7.22 -9.78 16.34
C LEU A 87 6.78 -8.57 17.18
N ARG A 88 7.73 -7.80 17.73
CA ARG A 88 7.42 -6.56 18.45
C ARG A 88 6.69 -5.55 17.57
N ALA A 89 7.12 -5.37 16.31
CA ALA A 89 6.47 -4.47 15.38
C ALA A 89 5.03 -4.89 15.09
N CYS A 90 4.78 -6.19 14.88
CA CYS A 90 3.44 -6.73 14.67
C CYS A 90 2.53 -6.52 15.89
N VAL A 91 3.01 -6.86 17.09
CA VAL A 91 2.25 -6.71 18.34
C VAL A 91 1.91 -5.24 18.60
N HIS A 92 2.90 -4.36 18.44
CA HIS A 92 2.71 -2.91 18.61
C HIS A 92 1.65 -2.35 17.64
N ASP A 93 1.68 -2.71 16.36
CA ASP A 93 0.73 -2.19 15.37
C ASP A 93 -0.69 -2.75 15.58
N LEU A 94 -0.82 -4.03 15.95
CA LEU A 94 -2.09 -4.67 16.26
C LEU A 94 -2.71 -4.18 17.57
N ARG A 95 -1.95 -3.45 18.40
CA ARG A 95 -2.35 -2.98 19.74
C ARG A 95 -2.75 -4.14 20.68
N VAL A 96 -2.02 -5.24 20.57
CA VAL A 96 -2.18 -6.45 21.42
C VAL A 96 -1.08 -6.49 22.48
#